data_AF-A0A961Q689-F1
#
_entry.id   AF-A0A961Q689-F1
#
_cell.length_a   1.000
_cell.length_b   1.000
_cell.length_c   1.000
_cell.angle_alpha   90.00
_cell.angle_beta   90.00
_cell.angle_gamma   90.00
#
_symmetry.space_group_name_H-M   'P 1'
#
loop_
_entity.id
_entity.type
_entity.pdbx_description
1 polymer ?
#
loop_
_entity_poly.entity_id
_entity_poly.type
_entity_poly.pdbx_seq_one_letter_code
_entity_poly.pdbx_strand_id
1 'polypeptide(L)'
;MPLSPNARSALLMTLSMAAFVINDMLTKLSGLHMNMGQVMAVRGLFASALVLALAWRQGALRHFGEAAHPMVALRTLCDICATIAFLLALAKVPLVSVSAILQALPLAVTMGAAIVFREPVGWRR
;
A
#
# COMPACT_ATOMS: atom_id res chain seq x y z
N MET A 1 2.51 -17.57 29.80
CA MET A 1 3.81 -16.89 29.59
C MET A 1 3.55 -15.66 28.74
N PRO A 2 3.91 -14.44 29.18
CA PRO A 2 3.78 -13.26 28.33
C PRO A 2 4.68 -13.45 27.09
N LEU A 3 4.10 -13.31 25.90
CA LEU A 3 4.84 -13.42 24.64
C LEU A 3 5.92 -12.33 24.60
N SER A 4 7.12 -12.67 24.12
CA SER A 4 8.16 -11.68 23.90
C SER A 4 7.68 -10.60 22.91
N PRO A 5 8.14 -9.35 23.02
CA PRO A 5 7.77 -8.29 22.08
C PRO A 5 7.97 -8.70 20.62
N ASN A 6 9.04 -9.45 20.33
CA ASN A 6 9.34 -9.96 18.99
C ASN A 6 8.31 -10.99 18.52
N ALA A 7 7.89 -11.91 19.40
CA ALA A 7 6.86 -12.90 19.06
C ALA A 7 5.50 -12.23 18.82
N ARG A 8 5.17 -11.19 19.59
CA ARG A 8 3.94 -10.41 19.40
C ARG A 8 3.95 -9.67 18.05
N SER A 9 5.06 -9.01 17.70
CA SER A 9 5.22 -8.35 16.40
C SER A 9 5.17 -9.32 15.23
N ALA A 10 5.81 -10.48 15.35
CA ALA A 10 5.77 -11.53 14.33
C ALA A 10 4.34 -12.04 14.10
N LEU A 11 3.59 -12.31 15.17
CA LEU A 11 2.18 -12.73 15.07
C LEU A 11 1.30 -11.65 14.41
N LEU A 12 1.50 -10.39 14.77
CA LEU A 12 0.78 -9.27 14.14
C LEU A 12 1.12 -9.13 12.65
N MET A 13 2.38 -9.33 12.26
CA MET A 13 2.78 -9.35 10.85
C MET A 13 2.11 -10.50 10.09
N THR A 14 2.13 -11.71 10.64
CA THR A 14 1.51 -12.88 10.00
C THR A 14 0.00 -12.69 9.86
N LEU A 15 -0.67 -12.17 10.88
CA LEU A 15 -2.10 -11.89 10.84
C LEU A 15 -2.43 -10.82 9.78
N SER A 16 -1.59 -9.77 9.69
CA SER A 16 -1.72 -8.74 8.66
C SER A 16 -1.58 -9.33 7.24
N MET A 17 -0.58 -10.17 7.01
CA MET A 17 -0.39 -10.84 5.71
C MET A 17 -1.56 -11.76 5.36
N ALA A 18 -2.10 -12.50 6.32
CA ALA A 18 -3.27 -13.34 6.10
C ALA A 18 -4.50 -12.50 5.70
N ALA A 19 -4.76 -11.40 6.40
CA ALA A 19 -5.84 -10.48 6.08
C ALA A 19 -5.64 -9.84 4.69
N PHE A 20 -4.39 -9.52 4.32
CA PHE A 20 -4.05 -8.94 3.02
C PHE A 20 -4.35 -9.91 1.86
N VAL A 21 -3.96 -11.18 1.99
CA VAL A 21 -4.25 -12.21 0.97
C VAL A 21 -5.75 -12.45 0.81
N ILE A 22 -6.50 -12.52 1.92
CA ILE A 22 -7.98 -12.63 1.88
C ILE A 22 -8.57 -11.42 1.15
N ASN A 23 -8.06 -10.23 1.43
CA ASN A 23 -8.52 -9.00 0.79
C ASN A 23 -8.26 -8.99 -0.73
N ASP A 24 -7.08 -9.43 -1.18
CA ASP A 24 -6.75 -9.55 -2.60
C ASP A 24 -7.63 -10.58 -3.31
N MET A 25 -7.90 -11.71 -2.67
CA MET A 25 -8.81 -12.74 -3.19
C MET A 25 -10.24 -12.19 -3.36
N LEU A 26 -10.79 -11.53 -2.34
CA LEU A 26 -12.12 -10.92 -2.41
C LEU A 26 -12.21 -9.84 -3.51
N THR A 27 -11.13 -9.07 -3.67
CA THR A 27 -11.05 -8.03 -4.71
C THR A 27 -11.05 -8.63 -6.10
N LYS A 28 -10.30 -9.72 -6.31
CA LYS A 28 -10.34 -10.48 -7.56
C LYS A 28 -11.72 -11.05 -7.85
N LEU A 29 -12.36 -11.65 -6.84
CA LEU A 29 -13.69 -12.23 -6.97
C LEU A 29 -14.73 -11.17 -7.34
N SER A 30 -14.65 -9.99 -6.71
CA SER A 30 -15.51 -8.84 -7.02
C SER A 30 -15.27 -8.31 -8.42
N GLY A 31 -14.02 -8.36 -8.90
CA GLY A 31 -13.64 -8.02 -10.28
C GLY A 31 -14.23 -8.92 -11.37
N LEU A 32 -14.79 -10.09 -11.02
CA LEU A 32 -15.51 -10.93 -11.99
C LEU A 32 -16.90 -10.38 -12.33
N HIS A 33 -17.49 -9.60 -11.43
CA HIS A 33 -18.85 -9.07 -11.57
C HIS A 33 -18.89 -7.55 -11.78
N MET A 34 -17.79 -6.84 -11.49
CA MET A 34 -17.70 -5.38 -11.58
C MET A 34 -16.36 -4.96 -12.20
N ASN A 35 -16.33 -3.81 -12.87
CA ASN A 35 -15.08 -3.27 -13.41
C ASN A 35 -14.12 -2.95 -12.24
N MET A 36 -12.85 -3.32 -12.39
CA MET A 36 -11.82 -3.16 -11.36
C MET A 36 -11.65 -1.71 -10.87
N GLY A 37 -11.91 -0.73 -11.75
CA GLY A 37 -11.94 0.68 -11.37
C GLY A 37 -13.07 1.02 -10.37
N GLN A 38 -14.25 0.42 -10.52
CA GLN A 38 -15.37 0.62 -9.58
C GLN A 38 -15.09 -0.05 -8.23
N VAL A 39 -14.49 -1.25 -8.24
CA VAL A 39 -14.07 -1.94 -7.02
C VAL A 39 -13.06 -1.08 -6.25
N MET A 40 -12.05 -0.52 -6.93
CA MET A 40 -11.09 0.38 -6.29
C MET A 40 -11.71 1.70 -5.81
N ALA A 41 -12.67 2.28 -6.56
CA ALA A 41 -13.34 3.51 -6.14
C ALA A 41 -14.15 3.31 -4.85
N VAL A 42 -14.94 2.23 -4.76
CA VAL A 42 -15.71 1.90 -3.56
C VAL A 42 -14.78 1.62 -2.38
N ARG A 43 -13.73 0.83 -2.60
CA ARG A 43 -12.71 0.56 -1.56
C ARG A 43 -12.04 1.85 -1.08
N GLY A 44 -11.66 2.73 -2.01
CA GLY A 44 -11.08 4.04 -1.73
C GLY A 44 -12.01 4.90 -0.88
N LEU A 45 -13.30 4.96 -1.23
CA LEU A 45 -14.29 5.71 -0.48
C LEU A 45 -14.43 5.20 0.97
N PHE A 46 -14.56 3.89 1.17
CA PHE A 46 -14.64 3.30 2.51
C PHE A 46 -13.36 3.50 3.31
N ALA A 47 -12.19 3.29 2.70
CA ALA A 47 -10.90 3.48 3.35
C ALA A 47 -10.71 4.95 3.75
N SER A 48 -10.96 5.89 2.84
CA SER A 48 -10.90 7.33 3.12
C SER A 48 -11.87 7.73 4.22
N ALA A 49 -13.11 7.22 4.21
CA ALA A 49 -14.09 7.51 5.26
C ALA A 49 -13.64 7.00 6.64
N LEU A 50 -13.11 5.78 6.72
CA LEU A 50 -12.56 5.20 7.95
C LEU A 50 -11.34 5.98 8.46
N VAL A 51 -10.43 6.34 7.55
CA VAL A 51 -9.25 7.14 7.88
C VAL A 51 -9.66 8.54 8.34
N LEU A 52 -10.63 9.18 7.68
CA LEU A 52 -11.18 10.47 8.12
C LEU A 52 -11.83 10.36 9.50
N ALA A 53 -12.63 9.33 9.75
CA ALA A 53 -13.24 9.11 11.05
C ALA A 53 -12.19 8.91 12.14
N LEU A 54 -11.12 8.16 11.86
CA LEU A 54 -10.00 7.97 12.78
C LEU A 54 -9.23 9.27 13.02
N ALA A 55 -8.92 10.01 11.96
CA ALA A 55 -8.24 11.30 12.02
C ALA A 55 -9.05 12.33 12.81
N TRP A 56 -10.38 12.29 12.68
CA TRP A 56 -11.27 13.13 13.47
C TRP A 56 -11.24 12.75 14.95
N ARG A 57 -11.29 11.46 15.29
CA ARG A 57 -11.20 10.97 16.68
C ARG A 57 -9.86 11.27 17.33
N GLN A 58 -8.76 11.27 16.56
CA GLN A 58 -7.43 11.60 17.06
C GLN A 58 -7.14 13.11 17.09
N GLY A 59 -8.07 13.96 16.62
CA GLY A 59 -7.86 15.40 16.55
C GLY A 59 -6.80 15.84 15.53
N ALA A 60 -6.32 14.92 14.67
CA ALA A 60 -5.30 15.19 13.65
C ALA A 60 -5.79 16.16 12.57
N LEU A 61 -7.11 16.28 12.38
CA LEU A 61 -7.73 17.27 11.50
C LEU A 61 -7.47 18.72 11.91
N ARG A 62 -6.89 18.98 13.09
CA ARG A 62 -6.61 20.35 13.57
C ARG A 62 -5.28 20.92 13.01
N HIS A 63 -4.39 20.07 12.50
CA HIS A 63 -3.09 20.44 11.93
C HIS A 63 -3.05 20.31 10.40
N PHE A 64 -4.06 20.85 9.70
CA PHE A 64 -4.12 20.85 8.22
C PHE A 64 -2.89 21.47 7.54
N GLY A 65 -2.14 22.32 8.25
CA GLY A 65 -0.91 22.94 7.74
C GLY A 65 0.20 21.93 7.40
N GLU A 66 0.29 20.80 8.11
CA GLU A 66 1.28 19.75 7.82
C GLU A 66 0.86 18.88 6.62
N ALA A 67 -0.45 18.71 6.41
CA ALA A 67 -0.98 18.02 5.23
C ALA A 67 -0.73 18.80 3.92
N ALA A 68 -0.56 20.12 4.01
CA ALA A 68 -0.26 21.00 2.88
C ALA A 68 1.24 21.04 2.49
N HIS A 69 2.10 20.24 3.14
CA HIS A 69 3.51 20.21 2.80
C HIS A 69 3.72 19.67 1.37
N PRO A 70 4.52 20.34 0.51
CA PRO A 70 4.66 19.96 -0.90
C PRO A 70 5.18 18.53 -1.11
N MET A 71 5.93 17.96 -0.14
CA MET A 71 6.33 16.55 -0.20
C MET A 71 5.15 15.58 -0.01
N VAL A 72 4.13 15.95 0.78
CA VAL A 72 2.92 15.13 0.93
C VAL A 72 2.17 15.12 -0.40
N ALA A 73 2.01 16.28 -1.05
CA ALA A 73 1.39 16.38 -2.37
C ALA A 73 2.14 15.56 -3.43
N LEU A 74 3.47 15.63 -3.46
CA LEU A 74 4.29 14.81 -4.36
C LEU A 74 4.12 13.31 -4.10
N ARG A 75 4.12 12.91 -2.81
CA ARG A 75 3.87 11.51 -2.43
C ARG A 75 2.50 11.03 -2.88
N THR A 76 1.45 11.82 -2.64
CA THR A 76 0.09 11.49 -3.07
C THR A 76 -0.01 11.40 -4.60
N LEU A 77 0.64 12.30 -5.33
CA LEU A 77 0.69 12.23 -6.79
C LEU A 77 1.39 10.95 -7.27
N CYS A 78 2.52 10.58 -6.66
CA CYS A 78 3.21 9.33 -6.94
C CYS A 78 2.33 8.10 -6.64
N ASP A 79 1.62 8.10 -5.51
CA ASP A 79 0.68 7.02 -5.14
C ASP A 79 -0.48 6.89 -6.15
N ILE A 80 -1.03 8.02 -6.63
CA ILE A 80 -2.08 8.04 -7.66
C ILE A 80 -1.54 7.48 -8.98
N CYS A 81 -0.38 7.96 -9.43
CA CYS A 81 0.28 7.46 -10.64
C CYS A 81 0.58 5.96 -10.56
N ALA A 82 1.08 5.49 -9.41
CA ALA A 82 1.33 4.08 -9.16
C ALA A 82 0.04 3.25 -9.20
N THR A 83 -1.05 3.76 -8.61
CA THR A 83 -2.35 3.09 -8.62
C THR A 83 -2.92 2.98 -10.04
N ILE A 84 -2.82 4.05 -10.84
CA ILE A 84 -3.26 4.04 -12.24
C ILE A 84 -2.43 3.04 -13.05
N ALA A 85 -1.10 3.06 -12.91
CA ALA A 85 -0.21 2.11 -13.57
C ALA A 85 -0.53 0.66 -13.17
N PHE A 86 -0.79 0.42 -11.89
CA PHE A 86 -1.18 -0.89 -11.37
C PHE A 86 -2.52 -1.36 -11.95
N LEU A 87 -3.55 -0.49 -11.99
CA LEU A 87 -4.85 -0.81 -12.58
C LEU A 87 -4.74 -1.14 -14.07
N LEU A 88 -3.94 -0.38 -14.82
CA LEU A 88 -3.69 -0.64 -16.24
C LEU A 88 -2.94 -1.96 -16.46
N ALA A 89 -1.97 -2.29 -15.61
CA ALA A 89 -1.24 -3.55 -15.66
C ALA A 89 -2.17 -4.73 -15.31
N LEU A 90 -2.98 -4.58 -14.28
CA LEU A 90 -3.92 -5.59 -13.80
C LEU A 90 -4.99 -5.94 -14.84
N ALA A 91 -5.41 -4.97 -15.65
CA ALA A 91 -6.34 -5.21 -16.75
C ALA A 91 -5.73 -6.03 -17.92
N LYS A 92 -4.39 -6.04 -18.05
CA LYS A 92 -3.68 -6.66 -19.19
C LYS A 92 -2.91 -7.93 -18.83
N VAL A 93 -2.66 -8.17 -17.54
CA VAL A 93 -1.72 -9.20 -17.08
C VAL A 93 -2.37 -10.08 -16.00
N PRO A 94 -2.10 -11.40 -15.99
CA PRO A 94 -2.55 -12.27 -14.91
C PRO A 94 -2.07 -11.79 -13.54
N LEU A 95 -2.95 -11.85 -12.54
CA LEU A 95 -2.66 -11.48 -11.15
C LEU A 95 -1.39 -12.11 -10.58
N VAL A 96 -1.08 -13.34 -10.98
CA VAL A 96 0.13 -14.06 -10.54
C VAL A 96 1.40 -13.32 -10.98
N SER A 97 1.43 -12.81 -12.21
CA SER A 97 2.57 -12.06 -12.74
C SER A 97 2.68 -10.69 -12.07
N VAL A 98 1.55 -10.05 -11.74
CA VAL A 98 1.54 -8.80 -10.98
C VAL A 98 2.14 -9.00 -9.59
N SER A 99 1.71 -10.03 -8.85
CA SER A 99 2.27 -10.34 -7.53
C SER A 99 3.76 -10.73 -7.59
N ALA A 100 4.22 -11.38 -8.65
CA ALA A 100 5.64 -11.66 -8.86
C ALA A 100 6.46 -10.37 -9.05
N ILE A 101 5.96 -9.41 -9.82
CA ILE A 101 6.61 -8.10 -10.00
C ILE A 101 6.66 -7.34 -8.67
N LEU A 102 5.58 -7.38 -7.88
CA LEU A 102 5.54 -6.73 -6.56
C LEU A 102 6.55 -7.34 -5.56
N GLN A 103 6.96 -8.59 -5.71
CA GLN A 103 8.04 -9.17 -4.90
C GLN A 103 9.43 -8.62 -5.26
N ALA A 104 9.61 -8.10 -6.48
CA ALA A 104 10.82 -7.39 -6.87
C ALA A 104 10.83 -5.91 -6.44
N LEU A 105 9.70 -5.40 -5.93
CA LEU A 105 9.54 -4.01 -5.49
C LEU A 105 10.56 -3.60 -4.40
N PRO A 106 10.92 -4.44 -3.41
CA PRO A 106 11.97 -4.11 -2.44
C PRO A 106 13.31 -3.81 -3.12
N LEU A 107 13.69 -4.58 -4.15
CA LEU A 107 14.93 -4.35 -4.89
C LEU A 107 14.87 -3.02 -5.68
N ALA A 108 13.72 -2.73 -6.29
CA ALA A 108 13.50 -1.48 -7.00
C ALA A 108 13.54 -0.26 -6.06
N VAL A 109 12.97 -0.38 -4.85
CA VAL A 109 13.00 0.67 -3.83
C VAL A 109 14.42 0.87 -3.31
N THR A 110 15.18 -0.20 -3.03
CA THR A 110 16.58 -0.10 -2.62
C THR A 110 17.44 0.55 -3.71
N MET A 111 17.23 0.20 -4.97
CA MET A 111 17.91 0.83 -6.11
C MET A 111 17.54 2.31 -6.23
N GLY A 112 16.26 2.65 -6.08
CA GLY A 112 15.79 4.04 -6.07
C GLY A 112 16.41 4.85 -4.93
N ALA A 113 16.50 4.26 -3.73
CA ALA A 113 17.16 4.88 -2.58
C ALA A 113 18.65 5.13 -2.84
N ALA A 114 19.34 4.16 -3.45
CA ALA A 114 20.75 4.29 -3.83
C ALA A 114 20.98 5.43 -4.85
N ILE A 115 20.11 5.56 -5.84
CA ILE A 115 20.27 6.57 -6.91
C ILE A 115 19.90 7.97 -6.41
N VAL A 116 18.78 8.10 -5.69
CA VAL A 116 18.23 9.40 -5.28
C VAL A 116 18.88 9.92 -3.99
N PHE A 117 19.03 9.06 -2.98
CA PHE A 117 19.58 9.45 -1.67
C PHE A 117 21.06 9.13 -1.51
N ARG A 118 21.69 8.48 -2.51
CA ARG A 118 23.11 8.06 -2.47
C ARG A 118 23.45 7.19 -1.26
N GLU A 119 22.48 6.41 -0.78
CA GLU A 119 22.71 5.47 0.31
C GLU A 119 23.67 4.35 -0.13
N PRO A 120 24.66 3.97 0.71
CA PRO A 120 25.60 2.92 0.38
C PRO A 120 24.91 1.55 0.42
N VAL A 121 24.67 0.97 -0.76
CA VAL A 121 24.16 -0.40 -0.88
C VAL A 121 25.34 -1.36 -0.94
N GLY A 122 25.54 -2.14 0.12
CA GLY A 122 26.58 -3.17 0.17
C GLY A 122 26.15 -4.44 -0.56
N TRP A 123 27.09 -5.15 -1.21
CA TRP A 123 26.91 -6.40 -1.96
C TRP A 123 26.21 -7.55 -1.20
N ARG A 124 25.95 -7.39 0.10
CA ARG A 124 25.37 -8.38 1.02
C ARG A 124 23.99 -8.00 1.58
N ARG A 125 23.31 -7.00 1.01
CA ARG A 125 21.96 -6.58 1.42
C ARG A 125 21.01 -6.54 0.24
#